data_AF-A0A2L1U7C3-F1
#
_entry.id   AF-A0A2L1U7C3-F1
#
_cell.length_a   1.000
_cell.length_b   1.000
_cell.length_c   1.000
_cell.angle_alpha   90.00
_cell.angle_beta   90.00
_cell.angle_gamma   90.00
#
_symmetry.space_group_name_H-M   'P 1'
#
loop_
_entity.id
_entity.type
_entity.pdbx_description
1 polymer ?
#
loop_
_entity_poly.entity_id
_entity_poly.type
_entity_poly.pdbx_seq_one_letter_code
_entity_poly.pdbx_strand_id
1 'polypeptide(L)'
;MNVLIRDINPSVVQKIDELAQKKNLSRNEFLKKHLSNLSMVEQIEDVESRYIEMQKKMLWVIEQNTEALHQFVEEFHEFNEEDES
;
A
#
# COMPACT_ATOMS: atom_id res chain seq x y z
N MET A 1 -18.23 13.55 -20.84
CA MET A 1 -17.43 12.89 -21.90
C MET A 1 -18.04 11.52 -22.15
N ASN A 2 -18.28 11.13 -23.41
CA ASN A 2 -18.91 9.85 -23.74
C ASN A 2 -17.82 8.83 -24.11
N VAL A 3 -17.87 7.64 -23.50
CA VAL A 3 -16.96 6.53 -23.79
C VAL A 3 -17.81 5.39 -24.37
N LEU A 4 -17.51 5.00 -25.61
CA LEU A 4 -18.09 3.81 -26.25
C LEU A 4 -17.04 2.72 -26.28
N ILE A 5 -17.35 1.57 -25.68
CA ILE A 5 -16.51 0.38 -25.74
C ILE A 5 -17.15 -0.59 -26.73
N ARG A 6 -16.43 -0.93 -27.79
CA ARG A 6 -16.90 -1.80 -28.88
C ARG A 6 -16.34 -3.20 -28.70
N ASP A 7 -16.95 -4.15 -29.40
CA ASP A 7 -16.46 -5.53 -29.52
C ASP A 7 -16.32 -6.28 -28.18
N ILE A 8 -17.14 -5.93 -27.19
CA ILE A 8 -17.24 -6.69 -25.94
C ILE A 8 -18.09 -7.94 -26.20
N ASN A 9 -17.61 -9.09 -25.72
CA ASN A 9 -18.37 -10.33 -25.73
C ASN A 9 -19.72 -10.15 -24.99
N PRO A 10 -20.87 -10.52 -25.60
CA PRO A 10 -22.19 -10.38 -24.98
C PRO A 10 -22.29 -11.00 -23.58
N SER A 11 -21.60 -12.12 -23.33
CA SER A 11 -21.58 -12.78 -22.01
C SER A 11 -20.92 -11.92 -20.92
N VAL A 12 -19.96 -11.07 -21.30
CA VAL A 12 -19.32 -10.13 -20.37
C VAL A 12 -20.27 -8.99 -20.02
N VAL A 13 -21.00 -8.46 -21.01
CA VAL A 13 -22.02 -7.43 -20.78
C VAL A 13 -23.10 -7.93 -19.82
N GLN A 14 -23.55 -9.17 -20.02
CA GLN A 14 -24.56 -9.81 -19.18
C GLN A 14 -24.09 -9.95 -17.72
N LYS A 15 -22.84 -10.39 -17.50
CA LYS A 15 -22.24 -10.42 -16.16
C LYS A 15 -22.15 -9.03 -15.52
N ILE A 16 -21.80 -8.00 -16.29
CA ILE A 16 -21.74 -6.62 -15.79
C ILE A 16 -23.13 -6.16 -15.34
N ASP A 17 -24.17 -6.49 -16.09
CA ASP A 17 -25.56 -6.18 -15.71
C ASP A 17 -25.98 -6.87 -14.43
N GLU A 18 -25.68 -8.16 -14.30
CA GLU A 18 -25.98 -8.91 -13.08
C GLU A 18 -25.26 -8.31 -11.86
N LEU A 19 -23.99 -7.92 -12.01
CA LEU A 19 -23.22 -7.28 -10.94
C LEU A 19 -23.75 -5.89 -10.58
N ALA A 20 -24.20 -5.12 -11.57
CA ALA A 20 -24.81 -3.81 -11.36
C ALA A 20 -26.15 -3.95 -10.63
N GLN A 21 -27.01 -4.88 -11.07
CA GLN A 21 -28.30 -5.17 -10.43
C GLN A 21 -28.13 -5.66 -8.99
N LYS A 22 -27.17 -6.55 -8.71
CA LYS A 22 -26.86 -7.01 -7.34
C LYS A 22 -26.52 -5.86 -6.40
N LYS A 23 -25.95 -4.77 -6.92
CA LYS A 23 -25.59 -3.57 -6.15
C LYS A 23 -26.66 -2.47 -6.22
N ASN A 24 -27.82 -2.72 -6.85
CA ASN A 24 -28.85 -1.73 -7.14
C ASN A 24 -28.31 -0.49 -7.87
N LEU A 25 -27.36 -0.68 -8.79
CA LEU A 25 -26.76 0.38 -9.59
C LEU A 25 -27.15 0.23 -11.05
N SER A 26 -27.22 1.35 -11.76
CA SER A 26 -27.29 1.30 -13.22
C SER A 26 -25.97 0.75 -13.80
N ARG A 27 -26.02 0.08 -14.96
CA ARG A 27 -24.82 -0.35 -15.70
C ARG A 27 -23.82 0.81 -15.86
N ASN A 28 -24.33 2.00 -16.16
CA ASN A 28 -23.52 3.20 -16.36
C ASN A 28 -22.81 3.65 -15.07
N GLU A 29 -23.51 3.70 -13.93
CA GLU A 29 -22.89 4.04 -12.65
C GLU A 29 -21.88 2.99 -12.20
N PHE A 30 -22.20 1.72 -12.40
CA PHE A 30 -21.30 0.62 -12.11
C PHE A 30 -19.99 0.75 -12.90
N LEU A 31 -20.08 0.99 -14.21
CA LEU A 31 -18.93 1.20 -15.08
C LEU A 31 -18.16 2.48 -14.72
N LYS A 32 -18.85 3.60 -14.45
CA LYS A 32 -18.20 4.83 -13.99
C LYS A 32 -17.37 4.59 -12.74
N LYS A 33 -17.93 3.91 -11.74
CA LYS A 33 -17.22 3.60 -10.49
C LYS A 33 -16.01 2.71 -10.74
N HIS A 34 -16.15 1.68 -11.58
CA HIS A 34 -15.02 0.81 -11.91
C HIS A 34 -13.93 1.54 -12.71
N LEU A 35 -14.28 2.41 -13.65
CA LEU A 35 -13.32 3.21 -14.40
C LEU A 35 -12.60 4.24 -13.53
N SER A 36 -13.32 4.91 -12.63
CA SER A 36 -12.72 5.80 -11.63
C SER A 36 -11.77 5.04 -10.70
N ASN A 37 -12.19 3.87 -10.22
CA ASN A 37 -11.32 3.02 -9.41
C ASN A 37 -10.07 2.60 -10.20
N LEU A 38 -10.21 2.16 -11.45
CA LEU A 38 -9.08 1.82 -12.33
C LEU A 38 -8.08 2.98 -12.46
N SER A 39 -8.57 4.22 -12.63
CA SER A 39 -7.69 5.40 -12.67
C SER A 39 -7.02 5.74 -11.34
N MET A 40 -7.60 5.31 -10.21
CA MET A 40 -7.04 5.51 -8.88
C MET A 40 -6.12 4.37 -8.45
N VAL A 41 -6.32 3.14 -8.95
CA VAL A 41 -5.57 1.95 -8.53
C VAL A 41 -4.07 2.14 -8.77
N GLU A 42 -3.66 2.68 -9.91
CA GLU A 42 -2.24 2.95 -10.18
C GLU A 42 -1.63 3.96 -9.19
N GLN A 43 -2.42 4.97 -8.78
CA GLN A 43 -1.99 5.95 -7.77
C GLN A 43 -1.97 5.35 -6.35
N ILE A 44 -2.90 4.45 -6.03
CA ILE A 44 -2.97 3.77 -4.74
C ILE A 44 -1.82 2.77 -4.61
N GLU A 45 -1.54 1.98 -5.65
CA GLU A 45 -0.43 1.02 -5.68
C GLU A 45 0.93 1.75 -5.51
N ASP A 46 1.12 2.90 -6.17
CA ASP A 46 2.32 3.72 -5.98
C ASP A 46 2.41 4.27 -4.54
N VAL A 47 1.30 4.74 -3.96
CA VAL A 47 1.25 5.23 -2.58
C VAL A 47 1.56 4.11 -1.58
N GLU A 48 0.97 2.93 -1.75
CA GLU A 48 1.22 1.76 -0.90
C GLU A 48 2.67 1.30 -1.00
N SER A 49 3.22 1.24 -2.21
CA SER A 49 4.63 0.89 -2.45
C SER A 49 5.58 1.85 -1.72
N ARG A 50 5.37 3.16 -1.86
CA ARG A 50 6.16 4.18 -1.14
C ARG A 50 6.00 4.06 0.38
N TYR A 51 4.80 3.74 0.85
CA TYR A 51 4.55 3.57 2.29
C TYR A 51 5.30 2.35 2.85
N ILE A 52 5.30 1.22 2.13
CA ILE A 52 6.09 0.02 2.49
C ILE A 52 7.58 0.35 2.50
N GLU A 53 8.08 1.09 1.50
CA GLU A 53 9.48 1.50 1.45
C GLU A 53 9.86 2.41 2.63
N MET A 54 8.98 3.36 2.99
CA MET A 54 9.19 4.23 4.14
C MET A 54 9.21 3.46 5.46
N GLN A 55 8.31 2.48 5.64
CA GLN A 55 8.32 1.62 6.81
C GLN A 55 9.62 0.84 6.94
N LYS A 56 10.13 0.27 5.84
CA LYS A 56 11.42 -0.44 5.85
C LYS A 56 12.57 0.47 6.27
N LYS A 57 12.61 1.70 5.77
CA LYS A 57 13.61 2.70 6.17
C LYS A 57 13.50 3.06 7.66
N MET A 58 12.29 3.24 8.16
CA MET A 58 12.07 3.52 9.59
C MET A 58 12.52 2.36 10.48
N LEU A 59 12.15 1.13 10.11
CA LEU A 59 12.57 -0.06 10.86
C LEU A 59 14.09 -0.18 10.90
N TRP A 60 14.75 0.01 9.75
CA TRP A 60 16.21 0.00 9.67
C TRP A 60 16.85 1.05 10.57
N VAL A 61 16.37 2.30 10.56
CA VAL A 61 16.88 3.35 11.45
C VAL A 61 16.69 3.00 12.92
N ILE A 62 15.55 2.42 13.28
CA ILE A 62 15.28 1.98 14.66
C ILE A 62 16.27 0.88 15.06
N GLU A 63 16.47 -0.14 14.22
CA GLU A 63 17.41 -1.23 14.46
C GLU A 63 18.83 -0.69 14.67
N GLN A 64 19.29 0.19 13.80
CA GLN A 64 20.63 0.80 13.90
C GLN A 64 20.78 1.65 15.18
N ASN A 65 19.75 2.39 15.58
CA ASN A 65 19.77 3.13 16.84
C ASN A 65 19.79 2.19 18.05
N THR A 66 19.03 1.09 18.01
CA THR A 66 19.03 0.08 19.08
C THR A 66 20.38 -0.60 19.20
N GLU A 67 21.04 -0.89 18.09
CA GLU A 67 22.39 -1.46 18.06
C GLU A 67 23.42 -0.48 18.63
N ALA A 68 23.39 0.78 18.19
CA ALA A 68 24.28 1.82 18.71
C ALA A 68 24.08 2.06 20.22
N LEU A 69 22.84 2.02 20.70
CA LEU A 69 22.55 2.14 22.13
C LEU A 69 23.07 0.94 22.93
N HIS A 70 22.99 -0.28 22.38
CA HIS A 70 23.59 -1.46 23.03
C HIS A 70 25.09 -1.33 23.13
N GLN A 71 25.77 -0.97 22.03
CA GLN A 71 27.22 -0.76 22.02
C GLN A 71 27.64 0.30 23.05
N PHE A 72 26.89 1.41 23.12
CA PHE A 72 27.17 2.46 24.09
C PHE A 72 27.01 1.98 25.55
N VAL A 73 26.01 1.14 25.83
CA VAL A 73 25.82 0.56 27.17
C VAL A 73 26.93 -0.41 27.52
N GLU A 74 27.36 -1.24 26.58
CA GLU A 74 28.48 -2.18 26.77
C GLU A 74 29.80 -1.45 27.05
N GLU A 75 30.16 -0.46 26.22
CA GLU A 75 31.36 0.36 26.43
C GLU A 75 31.34 1.10 27.78
N PHE A 76 30.17 1.61 28.20
CA PHE A 76 30.03 2.27 29.49
C PHE A 76 30.19 1.30 30.67
N HIS A 77 29.77 0.05 30.51
CA HIS A 77 29.92 -0.96 31.55
C HIS A 77 31.38 -1.42 31.68
N GLU A 78 32.08 -1.61 30.56
CA GLU A 78 33.51 -1.93 30.53
C GLU A 78 34.34 -0.81 31.17
N PHE A 79 34.05 0.45 30.84
CA PHE A 79 34.75 1.60 31.42
C PHE A 79 34.60 1.70 32.95
N ASN A 80 33.40 1.43 33.48
CA ASN A 80 33.18 1.48 34.93
C ASN A 80 33.85 0.31 35.68
N GLU A 81 33.98 -0.87 35.06
CA GLU A 81 34.68 -2.01 35.68
C GLU A 81 36.21 -1.81 35.71
N GLU A 82 36.77 -1.10 34.72
CA GLU A 82 38.19 -0.73 34.69
C GLU A 82 38.56 0.35 35.73
N ASP A 83 37.66 1.30 36.03
CA ASP A 83 37.88 2.36 37.04
C ASP A 83 37.76 1.88 38.51
N GLU A 84 37.07 0.75 38.76
CA GLU A 84 36.91 0.16 40.11
C GLU A 84 38.03 -0.85 40.50
N SER A 85 38.93 -1.20 39.57
CA SER A 85 40.01 -2.19 39.73
C SER A 85 41.38 -1.60 40.08
#